data_AF-A0A914T1B9-F1
#
_entry.id   AF-A0A914T1B9-F1
#
_cell.length_a   1.000
_cell.length_b   1.000
_cell.length_c   1.000
_cell.angle_alpha   90.00
_cell.angle_beta   90.00
_cell.angle_gamma   90.00
#
_symmetry.space_group_name_H-M   'P 1'
#
loop_
_entity.id
_entity.type
_entity.pdbx_description
1 polymer ?
#
loop_
_entity_poly.entity_id
_entity_poly.type
_entity_poly.pdbx_seq_one_letter_code
_entity_poly.pdbx_strand_id
1 'polypeptide(L)'
;MFLPIPFIFRYFAVCKSRVLTLFEYAFLIIICFTISILYTFLHAWTFWPRDNLSKYNYIIDHPFWKDSNDQLPTFVAADFKDGRLFILVSCTMILGTISYLLIIVFNVLIYRKLTSLKSTMSAKTCEVHRQLSKVLKYQAMVPFFICVCPLSLVFLLSAIGTKTDGKGVILTMLVSYLPIMNSLSTLLF
;
A
#
# COMPACT_ATOMS: atom_id res chain seq x y z
N MET A 1 -4.31 3.52 2.85
CA MET A 1 -3.52 4.70 3.28
C MET A 1 -2.98 5.39 2.04
N PHE A 2 -3.40 6.63 1.77
CA PHE A 2 -2.89 7.40 0.62
C PHE A 2 -1.49 7.96 0.93
N LEU A 3 -0.46 7.16 0.60
CA LEU A 3 0.96 7.47 0.80
C LEU A 3 1.46 8.80 0.17
N PRO A 4 0.90 9.33 -0.94
CA PRO A 4 1.42 10.56 -1.55
C PRO A 4 1.05 11.85 -0.81
N ILE A 5 0.02 11.82 0.04
CA ILE A 5 -0.58 13.03 0.64
C ILE A 5 0.45 13.87 1.40
N PRO A 6 1.28 13.32 2.31
CA PRO A 6 2.30 14.11 3.01
C PRO A 6 3.31 14.79 2.07
N PHE A 7 3.62 14.15 0.94
CA PHE A 7 4.50 14.72 -0.09
C PHE A 7 3.82 15.86 -0.85
N ILE A 8 2.52 15.74 -1.14
CA ILE A 8 1.73 16.82 -1.76
C ILE A 8 1.67 18.03 -0.81
N PHE A 9 1.30 17.82 0.45
CA PHE A 9 1.27 18.90 1.45
C PHE A 9 2.58 19.65 1.53
N ARG A 10 3.67 18.89 1.59
CA ARG A 10 5.00 19.45 1.69
C ARG A 10 5.44 20.17 0.42
N TYR A 11 5.05 19.67 -0.74
CA TYR A 11 5.29 20.36 -2.00
C TYR A 11 4.63 21.74 -2.01
N PHE A 12 3.38 21.86 -1.58
CA PHE A 12 2.72 23.16 -1.48
C PHE A 12 3.41 24.09 -0.47
N ALA A 13 3.77 23.56 0.71
CA ALA A 13 4.44 24.34 1.74
C ALA A 13 5.83 24.85 1.31
N VAL A 14 6.64 24.01 0.65
CA VAL A 14 8.04 24.32 0.33
C VAL A 14 8.21 24.94 -1.06
N CYS A 15 7.53 24.41 -2.08
CA CYS A 15 7.71 24.83 -3.46
C CYS A 15 6.82 26.00 -3.86
N LYS A 16 5.62 26.11 -3.27
CA LYS A 16 4.67 27.18 -3.54
C LYS A 16 4.58 28.22 -2.42
N SER A 17 5.25 27.98 -1.28
CA SER A 17 5.19 28.84 -0.09
C SER A 17 3.76 29.17 0.33
N ARG A 18 2.82 28.24 0.10
CA ARG A 18 1.40 28.42 0.36
C ARG A 18 0.90 27.24 1.18
N VAL A 19 0.10 27.52 2.21
CA VAL A 19 -0.66 26.49 2.91
C VAL A 19 -1.88 26.14 2.07
N LEU A 20 -2.20 24.85 1.98
CA LEU A 20 -3.45 24.42 1.34
C LEU A 20 -4.63 25.05 2.09
N THR A 21 -5.57 25.60 1.32
CA THR A 21 -6.82 26.12 1.90
C THR A 21 -7.64 24.95 2.46
N LEU A 22 -8.53 25.24 3.42
CA LEU A 22 -9.42 24.22 3.99
C LEU A 22 -10.24 23.50 2.91
N PHE A 23 -10.66 24.23 1.87
CA PHE A 23 -11.42 23.67 0.75
C PHE A 23 -10.57 22.68 -0.07
N GLU A 24 -9.33 23.02 -0.40
CA GLU A 24 -8.43 22.10 -1.12
C GLU A 24 -8.09 20.87 -0.27
N TYR A 25 -7.94 21.05 1.05
CA TYR A 25 -7.74 19.97 2.00
C TYR A 25 -8.95 19.01 2.01
N ALA A 26 -10.16 19.57 2.18
CA ALA A 26 -11.40 18.81 2.19
C ALA A 26 -11.62 18.08 0.85
N PHE A 27 -11.34 18.74 -0.27
CA PHE A 27 -11.42 18.14 -1.60
C PHE A 27 -10.50 16.93 -1.76
N LEU A 28 -9.23 17.04 -1.33
CA LEU A 28 -8.30 15.91 -1.35
C LEU A 28 -8.77 14.74 -0.47
N ILE A 29 -9.29 15.04 0.72
CA ILE A 29 -9.84 14.01 1.62
C ILE A 29 -11.04 13.31 0.98
N ILE A 30 -11.98 14.07 0.42
CA ILE A 30 -13.17 13.50 -0.22
C ILE A 30 -12.75 12.57 -1.35
N ILE A 31 -11.83 12.98 -2.24
CA ILE A 31 -11.31 12.10 -3.30
C ILE A 31 -10.73 10.81 -2.71
N CYS A 32 -9.87 10.93 -1.70
CA CYS A 32 -9.22 9.77 -1.09
C CYS A 32 -10.23 8.83 -0.43
N PHE A 33 -11.25 9.39 0.21
CA PHE A 33 -12.31 8.65 0.86
C PHE A 33 -13.20 7.94 -0.16
N THR A 34 -13.60 8.62 -1.24
CA THR A 34 -14.35 8.04 -2.35
C THR A 34 -13.59 6.89 -3.00
N ILE A 35 -12.30 7.06 -3.30
CA ILE A 35 -11.47 5.97 -3.85
C ILE A 35 -11.39 4.79 -2.86
N SER A 36 -11.28 5.06 -1.56
CA SER A 36 -11.22 4.01 -0.54
C SER A 36 -12.54 3.23 -0.42
N ILE A 37 -13.70 3.91 -0.53
CA ILE A 37 -15.01 3.25 -0.55
C ILE A 37 -15.14 2.37 -1.79
N LEU A 38 -14.83 2.92 -2.98
CA LEU A 38 -14.91 2.17 -4.24
C LEU A 38 -14.00 0.94 -4.22
N TYR A 39 -12.80 1.08 -3.67
CA TYR A 39 -11.86 -0.03 -3.54
C TYR A 39 -12.34 -1.09 -2.54
N THR A 40 -12.94 -0.68 -1.43
CA THR A 40 -13.55 -1.60 -0.46
C THR A 40 -14.71 -2.37 -1.08
N PHE A 41 -15.56 -1.69 -1.86
CA PHE A 41 -16.64 -2.33 -2.60
C PHE A 41 -16.13 -3.34 -3.62
N LEU A 42 -15.07 -2.99 -4.35
CA LEU A 42 -14.41 -3.89 -5.30
C LEU A 42 -13.87 -5.15 -4.59
N HIS A 43 -13.26 -5.00 -3.41
CA HIS A 43 -12.84 -6.12 -2.56
C HIS A 43 -14.02 -7.02 -2.18
N ALA A 44 -15.09 -6.43 -1.64
CA ALA A 44 -16.28 -7.17 -1.22
C ALA A 44 -16.93 -7.92 -2.39
N TRP A 45 -16.98 -7.32 -3.58
CA TRP A 45 -17.49 -7.96 -4.79
C TRP A 45 -16.59 -9.10 -5.29
N THR A 46 -15.27 -8.93 -5.18
CA THR A 46 -14.29 -9.94 -5.61
C THR A 46 -14.37 -11.20 -4.75
N PHE A 47 -14.53 -11.03 -3.43
CA PHE A 47 -14.58 -12.13 -2.47
C PHE A 47 -15.99 -12.53 -2.05
N TRP A 48 -17.02 -12.05 -2.76
CA TRP A 48 -18.39 -12.46 -2.51
C TRP A 48 -18.53 -13.99 -2.67
N PRO A 49 -19.26 -14.69 -1.77
CA PRO A 49 -19.37 -16.14 -1.81
C PRO A 49 -19.79 -16.66 -3.18
N ARG A 50 -19.16 -17.76 -3.62
CA ARG A 50 -19.56 -18.49 -4.83
C ARG A 50 -20.16 -19.84 -4.46
N ASP A 51 -21.17 -20.24 -5.21
CA ASP A 51 -21.90 -21.50 -5.01
C ASP A 51 -21.04 -22.74 -5.33
N ASN A 52 -19.98 -22.59 -6.13
CA ASN A 52 -19.09 -23.69 -6.55
C ASN A 52 -17.83 -23.84 -5.69
N LEU A 53 -18.01 -23.98 -4.37
CA LEU A 53 -16.93 -24.28 -3.43
C LEU A 53 -16.24 -25.63 -3.71
N SER A 54 -16.98 -26.58 -4.31
CA SER A 54 -16.48 -27.91 -4.70
C SER A 54 -15.25 -27.88 -5.60
N LYS A 55 -15.07 -26.82 -6.40
CA LYS A 55 -13.88 -26.61 -7.24
C LYS A 55 -12.59 -26.51 -6.42
N TYR A 56 -12.67 -26.07 -5.17
CA TYR A 56 -11.52 -25.83 -4.30
C TYR A 56 -11.26 -26.97 -3.31
N ASN A 57 -12.05 -28.06 -3.35
CA ASN A 57 -11.90 -29.19 -2.44
C ASN A 57 -10.48 -29.77 -2.45
N TYR A 58 -9.80 -29.80 -3.61
CA TYR A 58 -8.41 -30.27 -3.70
C TYR A 58 -7.40 -29.42 -2.90
N ILE A 59 -7.71 -28.15 -2.63
CA ILE A 59 -6.90 -27.26 -1.78
C ILE A 59 -7.32 -27.42 -0.33
N ILE A 60 -8.63 -27.42 -0.08
CA ILE A 60 -9.25 -27.51 1.25
C ILE A 60 -8.90 -28.85 1.92
N ASP A 61 -8.84 -29.94 1.15
CA ASP A 61 -8.53 -31.28 1.64
C ASP A 61 -7.04 -31.50 1.95
N HIS A 62 -6.18 -30.52 1.67
CA HIS A 62 -4.75 -30.65 1.90
C HIS A 62 -4.43 -30.78 3.40
N PRO A 63 -3.51 -31.68 3.82
CA PRO A 63 -3.21 -31.94 5.24
C PRO A 63 -2.75 -30.71 6.02
N PHE A 64 -2.24 -29.70 5.32
CA PHE A 64 -1.85 -28.41 5.91
C PHE A 64 -3.02 -27.63 6.52
N TRP A 65 -4.24 -27.78 5.97
CA TRP A 65 -5.41 -27.00 6.40
C TRP A 65 -6.36 -27.77 7.33
N LYS A 66 -6.19 -29.09 7.47
CA LYS A 66 -6.98 -29.91 8.40
C LYS A 66 -6.33 -29.85 9.77
N ASP A 67 -7.02 -29.23 10.72
CA ASP A 67 -6.67 -29.34 12.15
C ASP A 67 -7.17 -30.69 12.69
N SER A 68 -6.64 -31.09 13.84
CA SER A 68 -7.02 -32.24 14.68
C SER A 68 -8.53 -32.43 14.91
N ASN A 69 -9.35 -31.39 14.75
CA ASN A 69 -10.82 -31.44 14.88
C ASN A 69 -11.59 -31.36 13.55
N ASP A 70 -10.92 -31.51 12.39
CA ASP A 70 -11.52 -31.39 11.03
C ASP A 70 -12.26 -30.06 10.78
N GLN A 71 -12.03 -29.03 11.61
CA GLN A 71 -12.58 -27.70 11.40
C GLN A 71 -11.76 -26.96 10.36
N LEU A 72 -12.41 -26.57 9.26
CA LEU A 72 -11.80 -25.74 8.24
C LEU A 72 -11.76 -24.29 8.72
N PRO A 73 -10.59 -23.63 8.74
CA PRO A 73 -10.52 -22.21 9.03
C PRO A 73 -11.24 -21.42 7.93
N THR A 74 -11.78 -20.24 8.27
CA THR A 74 -12.32 -19.31 7.29
C THR A 74 -11.26 -19.02 6.23
N PHE A 75 -11.51 -19.43 5.00
CA PHE A 75 -10.56 -19.29 3.90
C PHE A 75 -11.12 -18.41 2.78
N VAL A 76 -10.20 -17.80 2.06
CA VAL A 76 -10.50 -17.02 0.85
C VAL A 76 -9.76 -17.66 -0.30
N ALA A 77 -10.50 -18.18 -1.28
CA ALA A 77 -9.93 -18.77 -2.48
C ALA A 77 -9.68 -17.67 -3.53
N ALA A 78 -8.43 -17.51 -3.95
CA ALA A 78 -8.02 -16.59 -4.98
C ALA A 78 -7.67 -17.37 -6.26
N ASP A 79 -8.51 -17.26 -7.30
CA ASP A 79 -8.28 -17.88 -8.62
C ASP A 79 -7.98 -16.79 -9.66
N PHE A 80 -6.76 -16.79 -10.23
CA PHE A 80 -6.35 -15.81 -11.25
C PHE A 80 -7.07 -15.98 -12.59
N LYS A 81 -7.72 -17.13 -12.82
CA LYS A 81 -8.60 -17.30 -13.97
C LYS A 81 -9.93 -16.58 -13.77
N ASP A 82 -10.23 -16.13 -12.55
CA ASP A 82 -11.38 -15.28 -12.31
C ASP A 82 -11.10 -13.84 -12.70
N GLY A 83 -11.91 -13.32 -13.61
CA GLY A 83 -11.86 -11.92 -14.02
C GLY A 83 -12.00 -10.94 -12.84
N ARG A 84 -12.73 -11.30 -11.78
CA ARG A 84 -12.88 -10.41 -10.60
C ARG A 84 -11.56 -10.21 -9.87
N LEU A 85 -10.83 -11.29 -9.58
CA LEU A 85 -9.52 -11.21 -8.95
C LEU A 85 -8.52 -10.49 -9.86
N PHE A 86 -8.56 -10.77 -11.16
CA PHE A 86 -7.71 -10.08 -12.13
C PHE A 86 -7.95 -8.56 -12.12
N ILE A 87 -9.21 -8.11 -12.10
CA ILE A 87 -9.57 -6.69 -11.99
C ILE A 87 -9.04 -6.11 -10.67
N LEU A 88 -9.29 -6.78 -9.54
CA LEU A 88 -8.84 -6.30 -8.23
C LEU A 88 -7.32 -6.12 -8.17
N VAL A 89 -6.57 -7.13 -8.62
CA VAL A 89 -5.10 -7.10 -8.65
C VAL A 89 -4.61 -6.00 -9.58
N SER A 90 -5.20 -5.87 -10.78
CA SER A 90 -4.85 -4.82 -11.74
C SER A 90 -5.08 -3.42 -11.18
N CYS A 91 -6.26 -3.17 -10.58
CA CYS A 91 -6.57 -1.90 -9.91
C CYS A 91 -5.56 -1.60 -8.79
N THR A 92 -5.19 -2.61 -8.00
CA THR A 92 -4.21 -2.47 -6.92
C THR A 92 -2.84 -2.07 -7.46
N MET A 93 -2.38 -2.70 -8.54
CA MET A 93 -1.09 -2.39 -9.18
C MET A 93 -1.09 -1.00 -9.80
N ILE A 94 -2.16 -0.59 -10.47
CA ILE A 94 -2.29 0.75 -11.07
C ILE A 94 -2.27 1.83 -9.98
N LEU A 95 -3.11 1.69 -8.94
CA LEU A 95 -3.17 2.65 -7.83
C LEU A 95 -1.85 2.73 -7.07
N GLY A 96 -1.20 1.59 -6.84
CA GLY A 96 0.13 1.51 -6.24
C GLY A 96 1.16 2.26 -7.09
N THR A 97 1.22 1.97 -8.38
CA THR A 97 2.16 2.60 -9.32
C THR A 97 1.99 4.11 -9.36
N ILE A 98 0.75 4.60 -9.54
CA ILE A 98 0.45 6.03 -9.53
C ILE A 98 0.90 6.67 -8.21
N SER A 99 0.63 6.02 -7.08
CA SER A 99 1.01 6.54 -5.76
C SER A 99 2.53 6.68 -5.62
N TYR A 100 3.32 5.67 -5.99
CA TYR A 100 4.78 5.74 -5.91
C TYR A 100 5.37 6.73 -6.92
N LEU A 101 4.80 6.84 -8.12
CA LEU A 101 5.21 7.87 -9.09
C LEU A 101 5.00 9.27 -8.53
N LEU A 102 3.84 9.56 -7.92
CA LEU A 102 3.59 10.85 -7.28
C LEU A 102 4.60 11.13 -6.16
N ILE A 103 4.88 10.13 -5.30
CA ILE A 103 5.88 10.27 -4.23
C ILE A 103 7.25 10.65 -4.80
N ILE A 104 7.70 9.96 -5.85
CA ILE A 104 8.99 10.23 -6.51
C ILE A 104 9.00 11.65 -7.08
N VAL A 105 7.98 12.03 -7.84
CA VAL A 105 7.88 13.35 -8.47
C VAL A 105 7.90 14.46 -7.42
N PHE A 106 7.03 14.41 -6.41
CA PHE A 106 6.98 15.44 -5.37
C PHE A 106 8.26 15.49 -4.54
N ASN A 107 8.84 14.33 -4.20
CA ASN A 107 10.10 14.29 -3.46
C ASN A 107 11.25 14.92 -4.26
N VAL A 108 11.34 14.67 -5.57
CA VAL A 108 12.34 15.31 -6.44
C VAL A 108 12.13 16.83 -6.50
N LEU A 109 10.88 17.29 -6.66
CA LEU A 109 10.55 18.72 -6.69
C LEU A 109 10.90 19.41 -5.37
N ILE A 110 10.55 18.81 -4.23
CA ILE A 110 10.87 19.32 -2.89
C ILE A 110 12.38 19.38 -2.70
N TYR A 111 13.12 18.33 -3.08
CA TYR A 111 14.56 18.28 -2.93
C TYR A 111 15.28 19.37 -3.75
N ARG A 112 14.86 19.57 -5.01
CA ARG A 112 15.39 20.64 -5.86
C ARG A 112 15.14 22.01 -5.25
N LYS A 113 13.92 22.26 -4.75
CA LYS A 113 13.58 23.54 -4.11
C LYS A 113 14.38 23.78 -2.83
N LEU A 114 14.48 22.78 -1.95
CA LEU A 114 15.27 22.90 -0.72
C LEU A 114 16.75 23.19 -1.01
N THR A 115 17.30 22.58 -2.05
CA THR A 115 18.68 22.84 -2.48
C THR A 115 18.86 24.29 -2.95
N SER A 116 17.88 24.83 -3.69
CA SER A 116 17.90 26.24 -4.11
C SER A 116 17.73 27.23 -2.95
N LEU A 117 17.05 26.84 -1.87
CA LEU A 117 16.81 27.68 -0.68
C LEU A 117 17.88 27.52 0.40
N LYS A 118 18.87 26.64 0.20
CA LYS A 118 19.88 26.30 1.21
C LYS A 118 20.69 27.52 1.67
N SER A 119 20.95 28.48 0.78
CA SER A 119 21.67 29.72 1.11
C SER A 119 20.84 30.72 1.91
N THR A 120 19.51 30.61 1.91
CA THR A 120 18.58 31.57 2.53
C THR A 120 17.97 31.03 3.83
N MET A 121 17.98 29.70 4.03
CA MET A 121 17.43 29.05 5.21
C MET A 121 18.43 29.02 6.37
N SER A 122 17.93 29.18 7.59
CA SER A 122 18.74 28.92 8.78
C SER A 122 19.19 27.45 8.84
N ALA A 123 20.35 27.18 9.45
CA ALA A 123 20.86 25.82 9.63
C ALA A 123 19.83 24.92 10.34
N LYS A 124 19.10 25.46 11.32
CA LYS A 124 18.04 24.74 12.06
C LYS A 124 16.86 24.37 11.16
N THR A 125 16.37 25.30 10.33
CA THR A 125 15.28 25.05 9.38
C THR A 125 15.67 24.01 8.32
N CYS A 126 16.91 24.09 7.81
CA CYS A 126 17.44 23.13 6.86
C CYS A 126 17.49 21.72 7.46
N GLU A 127 17.92 21.59 8.72
CA GLU A 127 18.00 20.29 9.40
C GLU A 127 16.61 19.67 9.63
N VAL A 128 15.63 20.47 10.07
CA VAL A 128 14.23 20.01 10.24
C VAL A 128 13.67 19.47 8.91
N HIS A 129 13.88 20.18 7.80
CA HIS A 129 13.46 19.69 6.49
C HIS A 129 14.20 18.42 6.07
N ARG A 130 15.49 18.28 6.40
CA ARG A 130 16.25 17.07 6.09
C ARG A 130 15.69 15.87 6.85
N GLN A 131 15.46 16.01 8.15
CA GLN A 131 14.89 14.98 9.02
C GLN A 131 13.49 14.56 8.54
N LEU A 132 12.59 15.52 8.32
CA LEU A 132 11.25 15.21 7.80
C LEU A 132 11.29 14.49 6.45
N SER A 133 12.26 14.80 5.57
CA SER A 133 12.41 14.09 4.28
C SER A 133 12.85 12.65 4.48
N LYS A 134 13.70 12.42 5.48
CA LYS A 134 14.17 11.09 5.83
C LYS A 134 13.01 10.24 6.35
N VAL A 135 12.24 10.75 7.32
CA VAL A 135 11.05 10.09 7.88
C VAL A 135 10.07 9.70 6.78
N LEU A 136 9.67 10.65 5.93
CA LEU A 136 8.69 10.41 4.88
C LEU A 136 9.16 9.38 3.85
N LYS A 137 10.46 9.35 3.53
CA LYS A 137 11.05 8.32 2.65
C LYS A 137 10.98 6.94 3.31
N TYR A 138 11.31 6.83 4.60
CA TYR A 138 11.19 5.57 5.34
C TYR A 138 9.73 5.10 5.38
N GLN A 139 8.79 5.98 5.73
CA GLN A 139 7.36 5.68 5.73
C GLN A 139 6.82 5.24 4.36
N ALA A 140 7.39 5.76 3.26
CA ALA A 140 7.05 5.32 1.91
C ALA A 140 7.71 3.98 1.52
N MET A 141 8.94 3.73 1.98
CA MET A 141 9.68 2.50 1.65
C MET A 141 9.19 1.28 2.44
N VAL A 142 8.80 1.44 3.70
CA VAL A 142 8.38 0.33 4.57
C VAL A 142 7.20 -0.46 3.97
N PRO A 143 6.09 0.15 3.55
CA PRO A 143 4.99 -0.57 2.90
C PRO A 143 5.38 -1.20 1.57
N PHE A 144 6.35 -0.60 0.85
CA PHE A 144 6.85 -1.16 -0.40
C PHE A 144 7.49 -2.53 -0.16
N PHE A 145 8.44 -2.61 0.78
CA PHE A 145 9.19 -3.85 1.02
C PHE A 145 8.38 -4.91 1.76
N ILE A 146 7.48 -4.51 2.66
CA ILE A 146 6.74 -5.46 3.50
C ILE A 146 5.47 -5.97 2.82
N CYS A 147 4.83 -5.16 1.98
CA CYS A 147 3.58 -5.53 1.33
C CYS A 147 3.68 -5.55 -0.18
N VAL A 148 4.02 -4.43 -0.81
CA VAL A 148 3.88 -4.31 -2.28
C VAL A 148 4.77 -5.30 -3.00
N CYS A 149 6.06 -5.33 -2.67
CA CYS A 149 7.04 -6.22 -3.29
C CYS A 149 6.69 -7.71 -3.12
N PRO A 150 6.47 -8.23 -1.89
CA PRO A 150 6.18 -9.64 -1.72
C PRO A 150 4.80 -10.04 -2.25
N LEU A 151 3.78 -9.16 -2.17
CA LEU A 151 2.45 -9.42 -2.74
C LEU A 151 2.51 -9.49 -4.26
N SER A 152 3.21 -8.55 -4.91
CA SER A 152 3.44 -8.58 -6.36
C SER A 152 4.19 -9.84 -6.78
N LEU A 153 5.19 -10.27 -6.00
CA LEU A 153 5.93 -11.50 -6.28
C LEU A 153 5.03 -12.74 -6.19
N VAL A 154 4.21 -12.86 -5.14
CA VAL A 154 3.26 -13.97 -5.00
C VAL A 154 2.29 -13.99 -6.18
N PHE A 155 1.73 -12.83 -6.55
CA PHE A 155 0.80 -12.74 -7.67
C PHE A 155 1.47 -13.08 -9.02
N LEU A 156 2.70 -12.66 -9.26
CA LEU A 156 3.46 -13.04 -10.44
C LEU A 156 3.73 -14.55 -10.48
N LEU A 157 4.16 -15.13 -9.36
CA LEU A 157 4.41 -16.57 -9.24
C LEU A 157 3.13 -17.40 -9.46
N SER A 158 2.00 -16.95 -8.93
CA SER A 158 0.70 -17.58 -9.17
C SER A 158 0.24 -17.42 -10.62
N ALA A 159 0.50 -16.28 -11.26
CA ALA A 159 0.15 -16.04 -12.66
C ALA A 159 0.92 -16.94 -13.64
N ILE A 160 2.19 -17.28 -13.33
CA ILE A 160 2.99 -18.24 -14.12
C ILE A 160 2.68 -19.72 -13.77
N GLY A 161 1.69 -19.98 -12.92
CA GLY A 161 1.23 -21.33 -12.57
C GLY A 161 2.06 -22.04 -11.49
N THR A 162 2.89 -21.32 -10.74
CA THR A 162 3.65 -21.90 -9.63
C THR A 162 2.74 -22.14 -8.43
N LYS A 163 2.82 -23.33 -7.81
CA LYS A 163 2.11 -23.61 -6.56
C LYS A 163 2.66 -22.71 -5.43
N THR A 164 1.77 -22.00 -4.77
CA THR A 164 2.09 -21.04 -3.70
C THR A 164 1.50 -21.49 -2.37
N ASP A 165 1.54 -22.80 -2.11
CA ASP A 165 0.99 -23.42 -0.90
C ASP A 165 1.67 -22.84 0.35
N GLY A 166 0.87 -22.38 1.32
CA GLY A 166 1.35 -21.77 2.58
C GLY A 166 2.02 -20.39 2.46
N LYS A 167 2.53 -19.99 1.29
CA LYS A 167 3.21 -18.68 1.08
C LYS A 167 2.27 -17.50 1.33
N GLY A 168 0.98 -17.67 1.06
CA GLY A 168 -0.05 -16.68 1.38
C GLY A 168 -0.14 -16.36 2.86
N VAL A 169 0.07 -17.34 3.75
CA VAL A 169 0.01 -17.17 5.22
C VAL A 169 1.17 -16.32 5.72
N ILE A 170 2.38 -16.57 5.21
CA ILE A 170 3.57 -15.75 5.52
C ILE A 170 3.31 -14.31 5.08
N LEU A 171 2.69 -14.13 3.91
CA LEU A 171 2.36 -12.81 3.39
C LEU A 171 1.36 -12.05 4.27
N THR A 172 0.28 -12.71 4.72
CA THR A 172 -0.68 -12.09 5.63
C THR A 172 -0.03 -11.72 6.96
N MET A 173 0.85 -12.56 7.50
CA MET A 173 1.62 -12.24 8.70
C MET A 173 2.51 -11.00 8.49
N LEU A 174 3.22 -10.90 7.37
CA LEU A 174 4.04 -9.72 7.04
C LEU A 174 3.20 -8.44 6.96
N VAL A 175 2.03 -8.51 6.32
CA VAL A 175 1.10 -7.38 6.20
C VAL A 175 0.63 -6.89 7.58
N SER A 176 0.41 -7.80 8.53
CA SER A 176 0.01 -7.47 9.90
C SER A 176 1.06 -6.66 10.67
N TYR A 177 2.34 -6.68 10.28
CA TYR A 177 3.39 -5.87 10.89
C TYR A 177 3.46 -4.43 10.37
N LEU A 178 2.72 -4.07 9.31
CA LEU A 178 2.74 -2.70 8.76
C LEU A 178 2.47 -1.60 9.81
N PRO A 179 1.44 -1.70 10.68
CA PRO A 179 1.17 -0.64 11.66
C PRO A 179 2.33 -0.46 12.63
N ILE A 180 2.95 -1.57 13.07
CA ILE A 180 4.08 -1.57 13.99
C ILE A 180 5.28 -0.86 13.35
N MET A 181 5.57 -1.18 12.09
CA MET A 181 6.69 -0.57 11.35
C MET A 181 6.47 0.91 11.05
N ASN A 182 5.22 1.32 10.78
CA ASN A 182 4.89 2.73 10.61
C ASN A 182 5.08 3.52 11.92
N SER A 183 4.66 2.96 13.06
CA SER A 183 4.88 3.56 14.38
C SER A 183 6.37 3.66 14.72
N LEU A 184 7.15 2.59 14.49
CA LEU A 184 8.60 2.58 14.68
C LEU A 184 9.31 3.65 13.84
N SER A 185 8.89 3.83 12.59
CA SER A 185 9.48 4.84 11.70
C SER A 185 9.29 6.27 12.20
N THR A 186 8.25 6.52 13.00
CA THR A 186 7.95 7.83 13.58
C THR A 186 8.68 8.04 14.92
N LEU A 187 9.01 6.97 15.63
CA LEU A 187 9.73 7.03 16.91
C LEU A 187 11.24 7.14 16.74
N LEU A 188 11.81 6.51 15.70
CA LEU A 188 13.25 6.43 15.47
C LEU A 188 13.83 7.60 14.66
N PHE A 189 12.98 8.40 14.01
CA PHE A 189 13.37 9.44 13.05
C PHE A 189 12.50 10.69 13.19
#